data_AF-M1J667-F1
#
_entry.id   AF-M1J667-F1
#
_cell.length_a   1.000
_cell.length_b   1.000
_cell.length_c   1.000
_cell.angle_alpha   90.00
_cell.angle_beta   90.00
_cell.angle_gamma   90.00
#
_symmetry.space_group_name_H-M   'P 1'
#
loop_
_entity.id
_entity.type
_entity.pdbx_description
1 polymer ?
#
loop_
_entity_poly.entity_id
_entity_poly.type
_entity_poly.pdbx_seq_one_letter_code
_entity_poly.pdbx_strand_id
1 'polypeptide(L)' 'MTISPCITEPVAQFVWHYVEGRLFPITLIVGNNWVTATDLNTYIVNADEPATYDQVKAMLIEAGGIGQWHSGK' A
#
# COMPACT_ATOMS: atom_id res chain seq x y z
N MET A 1 -8.07 15.75 -0.51
CA MET A 1 -7.81 14.30 -0.39
C MET A 1 -7.29 13.84 -1.74
N THR A 2 -6.00 13.59 -1.87
CA THR A 2 -5.43 13.01 -3.10
C THR A 2 -5.80 11.54 -3.10
N ILE A 3 -6.65 11.15 -4.05
CA ILE A 3 -6.98 9.74 -4.31
C ILE A 3 -5.74 9.14 -4.99
N SER A 4 -5.27 8.01 -4.49
CA SER A 4 -4.17 7.31 -5.15
C SER A 4 -4.61 6.87 -6.56
N PRO A 5 -3.71 6.89 -7.56
CA PRO A 5 -4.02 6.32 -8.87
C PRO A 5 -4.41 4.84 -8.73
N CYS A 6 -5.19 4.32 -9.69
CA CYS A 6 -5.57 2.91 -9.75
C CYS A 6 -4.37 2.05 -10.19
N ILE A 7 -3.36 1.96 -9.33
CA ILE A 7 -2.17 1.13 -9.53
C ILE A 7 -2.37 -0.15 -8.71
N THR A 8 -2.44 -1.27 -9.41
CA THR A 8 -2.60 -2.60 -8.80
C THR A 8 -1.28 -3.34 -8.63
N GLU A 9 -0.19 -2.73 -9.08
CA GLU A 9 1.17 -3.24 -8.92
C GLU A 9 1.74 -2.69 -7.60
N PRO A 10 2.04 -3.55 -6.60
CA PRO A 10 2.49 -3.12 -5.28
C PRO A 10 3.65 -2.13 -5.30
N VAL A 11 4.74 -2.44 -6.02
CA VAL A 11 5.94 -1.60 -6.04
C VAL A 11 5.61 -0.21 -6.58
N ALA A 12 4.96 -0.12 -7.74
CA ALA A 12 4.56 1.14 -8.34
C ALA A 12 3.61 1.95 -7.45
N GLN A 13 2.70 1.28 -6.72
CA GLN A 13 1.81 1.94 -5.78
C GLN A 13 2.60 2.60 -4.64
N PHE A 14 3.55 1.89 -4.03
CA PHE A 14 4.38 2.45 -2.95
C PHE A 14 5.42 3.46 -3.46
N VAL A 15 5.99 3.27 -4.65
CA VAL A 15 6.87 4.26 -5.32
C VAL A 15 6.14 5.57 -5.55
N TRP A 16 4.90 5.52 -6.05
CA TRP A 16 4.11 6.74 -6.26
C TRP A 16 3.97 7.55 -4.96
N HIS A 17 3.63 6.87 -3.86
CA HIS A 17 3.55 7.50 -2.55
C HIS A 17 4.88 8.05 -2.05
N TYR A 18 5.98 7.35 -2.32
CA TYR A 18 7.32 7.81 -1.97
C TYR A 18 7.69 9.11 -2.72
N VAL A 19 7.41 9.16 -4.03
CA VAL A 19 7.64 10.34 -4.88
C VAL A 19 6.75 11.52 -4.46
N GLU A 20 5.54 11.26 -3.96
CA GLU A 20 4.64 12.26 -3.35
C GLU A 20 5.12 12.76 -1.97
N GLY A 21 6.36 12.43 -1.56
CA GLY A 21 7.01 12.95 -0.37
C GLY A 21 6.77 12.12 0.90
N ARG A 22 6.32 10.87 0.77
CA ARG A 22 6.18 9.95 1.91
C ARG A 22 7.43 9.13 2.11
N LEU A 23 7.77 8.89 3.36
CA LEU A 23 8.91 8.06 3.73
C LEU A 23 8.40 6.73 4.27
N PHE A 24 9.21 5.69 4.10
CA PHE A 24 8.94 4.40 4.72
C PHE A 24 9.00 4.51 6.26
N PRO A 25 8.17 3.75 6.98
CA PRO A 25 7.14 2.83 6.48
C PRO A 25 5.89 3.55 5.94
N ILE A 26 5.34 3.06 4.83
CA ILE A 26 4.13 3.63 4.19
C ILE A 26 2.96 2.68 4.42
N THR A 27 1.93 3.14 5.13
CA THR A 27 0.71 2.37 5.40
C THR A 27 -0.47 2.86 4.56
N LEU A 28 -1.08 1.95 3.82
CA LEU A 28 -2.18 2.21 2.90
C LEU A 28 -3.35 1.28 3.22
N ILE A 29 -4.58 1.76 3.02
CA ILE A 29 -5.79 0.96 3.25
C ILE A 29 -6.22 0.37 1.90
N VAL A 30 -6.09 -0.95 1.78
CA VAL A 30 -6.42 -1.72 0.58
C VAL A 30 -7.63 -2.60 0.89
N GLY A 31 -8.80 -2.18 0.41
CA GLY A 31 -10.07 -2.78 0.80
C GLY A 31 -10.30 -2.63 2.31
N ASN A 32 -10.36 -3.76 3.02
CA ASN A 32 -10.49 -3.80 4.48
C ASN A 32 -9.15 -4.01 5.22
N ASN A 33 -8.04 -4.11 4.50
CA ASN A 33 -6.74 -4.44 5.05
C ASN A 33 -5.83 -3.22 5.14
N TRP A 34 -5.03 -3.17 6.20
CA TRP A 34 -3.97 -2.17 6.35
C TRP A 34 -2.67 -2.76 5.83
N VAL A 35 -2.17 -2.28 4.70
CA VAL A 35 -0.93 -2.76 4.09
C VAL A 35 0.17 -1.74 4.34
N THR A 36 1.19 -2.16 5.08
CA THR A 36 2.37 -1.37 5.39
C THR A 36 3.57 -1.89 4.61
N ALA A 37 4.15 -1.07 3.75
CA ALA A 37 5.45 -1.34 3.17
C ALA A 37 6.54 -0.74 4.06
N THR A 38 7.55 -1.53 4.40
CA THR A 38 8.76 -1.05 5.11
C THR A 38 9.91 -0.74 4.15
N ASP A 39 9.88 -1.36 2.99
CA ASP A 39 10.65 -1.03 1.79
C ASP A 39 9.83 -1.42 0.55
N LEU A 40 10.40 -1.30 -0.65
CA LEU A 40 9.68 -1.60 -1.90
C LEU A 40 9.26 -3.07 -2.07
N ASN A 41 9.78 -4.01 -1.28
CA ASN A 41 9.56 -5.43 -1.43
C ASN A 41 9.10 -6.12 -0.13
N THR A 42 9.07 -5.41 1.00
CA THR A 42 8.69 -5.96 2.30
C THR A 42 7.36 -5.37 2.78
N TYR A 43 6.36 -6.25 2.92
CA TYR A 43 4.98 -5.87 3.24
C TYR A 43 4.49 -6.54 4.53
N ILE A 44 3.74 -5.79 5.32
CA ILE A 44 3.05 -6.25 6.52
C ILE A 44 1.57 -5.86 6.38
N VAL A 45 0.69 -6.84 6.49
CA VAL A 45 -0.76 -6.69 6.47
C VAL A 45 -1.28 -6.70 7.91
N ASN A 46 -2.25 -5.82 8.19
CA ASN A 46 -2.95 -5.74 9.48
C ASN A 46 -2.01 -5.66 10.69
N ALA A 47 -0.89 -4.93 10.54
CA ALA A 47 0.15 -4.64 11.54
C ALA A 47 1.13 -5.77 11.91
N ASP A 48 0.76 -7.04 11.75
CA ASP A 48 1.62 -8.15 12.19
C ASP A 48 1.75 -9.33 11.20
N GLU A 49 0.99 -9.34 10.10
CA GLU A 49 1.03 -10.45 9.15
C GLU A 49 2.00 -10.16 8.00
N PRO A 50 3.14 -10.85 7.88
CA PRO A 50 4.00 -10.70 6.70
C PRO A 50 3.25 -11.15 5.45
N ALA A 51 3.30 -10.35 4.39
CA ALA A 51 2.63 -10.63 3.14
C ALA A 51 3.60 -10.68 1.96
N THR A 52 3.34 -11.58 1.03
CA THR A 52 4.09 -11.67 -0.23
C THR A 52 3.60 -10.61 -1.22
N TYR A 53 4.45 -10.34 -2.21
CA TYR A 53 4.11 -9.47 -3.33
C TYR A 53 2.78 -9.85 -4.00
N ASP A 54 2.59 -11.14 -4.30
CA ASP A 54 1.37 -11.63 -4.98
C ASP A 54 0.12 -11.48 -4.10
N GLN A 55 0.25 -11.64 -2.78
CA GLN A 55 -0.86 -11.40 -1.85
C GLN A 55 -1.27 -9.92 -1.85
N VAL A 56 -0.31 -9.00 -1.77
CA VAL A 56 -0.59 -7.55 -1.81
C VAL A 56 -1.18 -7.15 -3.16
N LYS A 57 -0.66 -7.71 -4.25
CA LYS A 57 -1.19 -7.48 -5.60
C LYS A 57 -2.63 -7.96 -5.73
N ALA A 58 -2.96 -9.14 -5.23
CA ALA A 58 -4.33 -9.64 -5.21
C ALA A 58 -5.26 -8.71 -4.44
N MET A 59 -4.84 -8.27 -3.23
CA MET A 59 -5.62 -7.31 -2.43
C MET A 59 -5.87 -5.99 -3.18
N LEU A 60 -4.85 -5.45 -3.86
CA LEU A 60 -4.99 -4.23 -4.66
C LEU A 60 -5.95 -4.42 -5.83
N ILE A 61 -5.91 -5.56 -6.52
CA ILE A 61 -6.84 -5.89 -7.61
C ILE A 61 -8.27 -6.01 -7.08
N GLU A 62 -8.47 -6.75 -5.98
CA GLU A 62 -9.79 -6.95 -5.37
C GLU A 62 -10.40 -5.65 -4.85
N ALA A 63 -9.57 -4.75 -4.32
CA ALA A 63 -9.99 -3.43 -3.85
C ALA A 63 -10.20 -2.41 -4.99
N GLY A 64 -9.82 -2.74 -6.24
CA GLY A 64 -9.82 -1.80 -7.36
C GLY A 64 -8.82 -0.65 -7.20
N GLY A 65 -7.69 -0.92 -6.53
CA GLY A 65 -6.67 0.05 -6.14
C GLY A 65 -6.78 0.46 -4.66
N ILE A 66 -6.26 1.66 -4.34
CA ILE A 66 -6.24 2.17 -2.97
C ILE A 66 -7.30 3.23 -2.78
N GLY A 67 -8.27 2.97 -1.90
CA GLY A 67 -9.34 3.90 -1.58
C GLY A 67 -8.90 5.03 -0.65
N GLN A 68 -8.05 4.72 0.34
CA GLN A 68 -7.65 5.66 1.39
C GLN A 68 -6.22 5.38 1.86
N TRP A 69 -5.52 6.42 2.33
CA TRP A 69 -4.21 6.29 2.94
C TRP A 69 -4.20 6.91 4.34
N HIS A 70 -3.42 6.35 5.26
CA HIS A 70 -3.31 6.88 6.61
C HIS A 70 -2.16 7.89 6.68
N SER A 71 -2.45 9.15 7.06
CA SER A 71 -1.40 10.12 7.36
C SER A 71 -0.98 9.92 8.81
N GLY A 72 0.10 9.16 9.03
CA GLY A 72 0.82 9.22 10.29
C GLY A 72 1.48 10.60 10.40
N LYS A 73 0.75 11.60 10.88
CA LYS A 73 1.35 12.78 11.49
C LYS A 73 1.71 12.45 12.93
#